data_AF-A0AA47P745-F1
#
_entry.id   AF-A0AA47P745-F1
#
_cell.length_a   1.000
_cell.length_b   1.000
_cell.length_c   1.000
_cell.angle_alpha   90.00
_cell.angle_beta   90.00
_cell.angle_gamma   90.00
#
_symmetry.space_group_name_H-M   'P 1'
#
loop_
_entity.id
_entity.type
_entity.pdbx_description
1 polymer ?
#
loop_
_entity_poly.entity_id
_entity_poly.type
_entity_poly.pdbx_seq_one_letter_code
_entity_poly.pdbx_strand_id
1 'polypeptide(L)'
;MGDELVVKGALYCIAGDNLGSHAIGGFTENFSSSEYFCRYCLISRTELQGADPNICGLERTPETYSSATEQLETEDSPQVQGIKFRLIHSNSSPGMFPSSVSPFLSVLSHSLTSIIHSYIITLRKLLSTCAKLDRQFSDTMAEAL
;
A
#
# COMPACT_ATOMS: atom_id res chain seq x y z
N MET A 1 -47.68 1.05 14.51
CA MET A 1 -46.55 0.14 14.27
C MET A 1 -45.69 0.85 13.25
N GLY A 2 -44.62 1.52 13.71
CA GLY A 2 -43.80 2.38 12.83
C GLY A 2 -42.79 1.51 12.10
N ASP A 3 -42.73 1.65 10.78
CA ASP A 3 -41.65 1.08 9.97
C ASP A 3 -40.31 1.61 10.49
N GLU A 4 -39.47 0.69 10.95
CA GLU A 4 -38.10 0.98 11.36
C GLU A 4 -37.28 1.29 10.11
N LEU A 5 -36.88 2.56 9.95
CA LEU A 5 -36.06 3.02 8.83
C LEU A 5 -34.67 2.39 8.91
N VAL A 6 -34.40 1.40 8.07
CA VAL A 6 -33.07 0.80 7.92
C VAL A 6 -32.20 1.67 7.02
N VAL A 7 -31.20 2.33 7.60
CA VAL A 7 -30.19 3.11 6.85
C VAL A 7 -29.01 2.19 6.51
N LYS A 8 -28.70 2.08 5.20
CA LYS A 8 -27.51 1.37 4.71
C LYS A 8 -26.39 2.39 4.42
N GLY A 9 -25.24 2.20 5.04
CA GLY A 9 -24.04 2.98 4.79
C GLY A 9 -22.91 2.13 4.19
N ALA A 10 -22.03 2.77 3.43
CA ALA A 10 -20.78 2.16 2.94
C ALA A 10 -19.61 3.07 3.29
N LEU A 11 -18.47 2.46 3.63
CA LEU A 11 -17.23 3.18 3.89
C LEU A 11 -16.58 3.52 2.55
N TYR A 12 -16.49 4.81 2.23
CA TYR A 12 -15.90 5.28 0.97
C TYR A 12 -14.38 5.42 1.05
N CYS A 13 -13.86 6.07 2.10
CA CYS A 13 -12.43 6.26 2.28
C CYS A 13 -12.05 6.42 3.74
N ILE A 14 -10.78 6.12 4.04
CA ILE A 14 -10.15 6.38 5.33
C ILE A 14 -8.99 7.34 5.09
N ALA A 15 -9.08 8.54 5.64
CA ALA A 15 -7.96 9.46 5.73
C ALA A 15 -7.27 9.25 7.09
N GLY A 16 -6.01 8.87 7.08
CA GLY A 16 -5.23 8.63 8.29
C GLY A 16 -3.81 9.18 8.17
N ASP A 17 -3.24 9.55 9.30
CA ASP A 17 -1.80 9.80 9.40
C ASP A 17 -1.01 8.47 9.29
N ASN A 18 0.32 8.53 9.37
CA ASN A 18 1.16 7.34 9.22
C ASN A 18 0.83 6.28 10.27
N LEU A 19 0.62 6.70 11.51
CA LEU A 19 0.33 5.82 12.62
C LEU A 19 -1.05 5.14 12.44
N GLY A 20 -2.07 5.94 12.14
CA GLY A 20 -3.44 5.48 11.95
C GLY A 20 -3.59 4.54 10.76
N SER A 21 -2.96 4.83 9.62
CA SER A 21 -3.08 3.89 8.48
C SER A 21 -2.23 2.62 8.66
N HIS A 22 -1.16 2.65 9.47
CA HIS A 22 -0.48 1.43 9.90
C HIS A 22 -1.39 0.57 10.78
N ALA A 23 -1.99 1.18 11.81
CA ALA A 23 -2.89 0.49 12.73
C ALA A 23 -4.08 -0.14 12.01
N ILE A 24 -4.74 0.59 11.10
CA ILE A 24 -5.89 0.07 10.35
C ILE A 24 -5.47 -1.02 9.36
N GLY A 25 -4.33 -0.87 8.69
CA GLY A 25 -3.84 -1.86 7.72
C GLY A 25 -3.22 -3.12 8.33
N GLY A 26 -3.13 -3.21 9.66
CA GLY A 26 -2.47 -4.32 10.36
C GLY A 26 -0.94 -4.28 10.28
N PHE A 27 -0.36 -3.13 9.92
CA PHE A 27 1.09 -2.95 9.88
C PHE A 27 1.65 -2.50 11.23
N THR A 28 2.92 -2.80 11.49
CA THR A 28 3.65 -2.36 12.69
C THR A 28 3.81 -0.84 12.72
N GLU A 29 3.47 -0.21 13.83
CA GLU A 29 3.63 1.22 14.09
C GLU A 29 5.02 1.55 14.65
N ASN A 30 5.90 0.54 14.76
CA ASN A 30 7.25 0.71 15.27
C ASN A 30 8.22 1.13 14.15
N PHE A 31 8.33 2.44 13.95
CA PHE A 31 9.26 3.03 12.97
C PHE A 31 10.71 3.12 13.46
N SER A 32 10.98 2.82 14.74
CA SER A 32 12.30 2.99 15.36
C SER A 32 13.13 1.72 15.45
N SER A 33 12.50 0.54 15.53
CA SER A 33 13.23 -0.73 15.62
C SER A 33 12.67 -1.87 14.77
N SER A 34 11.52 -1.70 14.10
CA SER A 34 11.08 -2.73 13.14
C SER A 34 12.02 -2.78 11.93
N GLU A 35 12.30 -3.99 11.46
CA GLU A 35 13.07 -4.24 10.24
C GLU A 35 12.26 -3.83 9.00
N TYR A 36 10.97 -4.20 8.96
CA TYR A 36 10.04 -3.79 7.92
C TYR A 36 8.98 -2.88 8.52
N PHE A 37 8.96 -1.62 8.07
CA PHE A 37 8.01 -0.61 8.55
C PHE A 37 7.35 0.17 7.41
N CYS A 38 7.68 -0.11 6.15
CA CYS A 38 7.02 0.53 5.03
C CYS A 38 5.76 -0.25 4.64
N ARG A 39 4.61 0.45 4.56
CA ARG A 39 3.35 -0.13 4.09
C ARG A 39 3.25 -0.30 2.56
N TYR A 40 4.17 0.29 1.82
CA TYR A 40 4.16 0.30 0.35
C TYR A 40 5.14 -0.70 -0.27
N CYS A 41 6.24 -1.00 0.41
CA CYS A 41 7.27 -1.89 -0.09
C CYS A 41 7.92 -2.72 1.03
N LEU A 42 8.61 -3.78 0.63
CA LEU A 42 9.40 -4.68 1.46
C LEU A 42 10.85 -4.20 1.53
N ILE A 43 11.03 -2.93 1.90
CA ILE A 43 12.35 -2.39 2.21
C ILE A 43 12.69 -2.68 3.67
N SER A 44 13.89 -3.16 3.92
CA SER A 44 14.42 -3.32 5.27
C SER A 44 14.94 -1.99 5.83
N ARG A 45 15.06 -1.91 7.14
CA ARG A 45 15.69 -0.77 7.82
C ARG A 45 17.12 -0.58 7.38
N THR A 46 17.86 -1.68 7.29
CA THR A 46 19.27 -1.68 6.87
C THR A 46 19.43 -1.18 5.43
N GLU A 47 18.52 -1.55 4.54
CA GLU A 47 18.50 -1.05 3.16
C GLU A 47 18.20 0.45 3.09
N LEU A 48 17.20 0.94 3.84
CA LEU A 48 16.86 2.36 3.83
C LEU A 48 17.94 3.25 4.46
N GLN A 49 18.64 2.75 5.48
CA GLN A 49 19.75 3.46 6.12
C GLN A 49 21.04 3.45 5.28
N GLY A 50 21.02 2.81 4.10
CA GLY A 50 22.12 2.79 3.16
C GLY A 50 22.45 4.16 2.54
N ALA A 51 23.38 4.16 1.59
CA ALA A 51 23.90 5.38 0.99
C ALA A 51 22.92 6.10 0.04
N ASP A 52 21.95 5.39 -0.55
CA ASP A 52 20.98 5.98 -1.47
C ASP A 52 19.63 6.24 -0.76
N PRO A 53 19.27 7.51 -0.52
CA PRO A 53 17.99 7.85 0.11
C PRO A 53 16.77 7.59 -0.79
N ASN A 54 16.96 7.27 -2.08
CA ASN A 54 15.89 7.04 -3.07
C ASN A 54 15.65 5.55 -3.35
N ILE A 55 16.31 4.67 -2.60
CA ILE A 55 16.11 3.23 -2.70
C ILE A 55 14.68 2.88 -2.27
N CYS A 56 14.03 2.00 -3.04
CA CYS A 56 12.73 1.45 -2.72
C CYS A 56 12.86 -0.07 -2.74
N GLY A 57 12.28 -0.75 -1.75
CA GLY A 57 12.19 -2.21 -1.75
C GLY A 57 11.14 -2.72 -2.73
N LEU A 58 10.96 -4.04 -2.77
CA LEU A 58 9.95 -4.69 -3.59
C LEU A 58 8.55 -4.19 -3.21
N GLU A 59 7.73 -3.77 -4.18
CA GLU A 59 6.38 -3.28 -3.92
C GLU A 59 5.52 -4.37 -3.27
N ARG A 60 4.74 -4.00 -2.24
CA ARG A 60 3.76 -4.92 -1.65
C ARG A 60 2.57 -5.09 -2.59
N THR A 61 2.25 -6.33 -2.88
CA THR A 61 1.04 -6.72 -3.61
C THR A 61 0.03 -7.38 -2.67
N PRO A 62 -1.27 -7.46 -3.04
CA PRO A 62 -2.26 -8.22 -2.27
C PRO A 62 -1.85 -9.66 -1.98
N GLU A 63 -1.15 -10.30 -2.92
CA GLU A 63 -0.65 -11.67 -2.79
C GLU A 63 0.46 -11.75 -1.73
N THR A 64 1.43 -10.82 -1.77
CA THR A 64 2.49 -10.77 -0.76
C THR A 64 1.95 -10.48 0.63
N TYR A 65 0.94 -9.61 0.74
CA TYR A 65 0.26 -9.34 2.01
C TYR A 65 -0.46 -10.58 2.53
N SER A 66 -1.22 -11.26 1.66
CA SER A 66 -1.96 -12.48 2.01
C SER A 66 -1.02 -13.58 2.50
N SER A 67 0.07 -13.81 1.77
CA SER A 67 1.10 -14.77 2.15
C SER A 67 1.73 -14.44 3.51
N ALA A 68 2.06 -13.18 3.77
CA ALA A 68 2.60 -12.77 5.07
C ALA A 68 1.60 -12.96 6.22
N THR A 69 0.29 -12.72 5.98
CA THR A 69 -0.74 -12.98 6.99
C THR A 69 -0.97 -14.46 7.23
N GLU A 70 -0.84 -15.32 6.22
CA GLU A 70 -0.90 -16.77 6.38
C GLU A 70 0.30 -17.30 7.18
N GLN A 71 1.50 -16.78 6.91
CA GLN A 71 2.70 -17.10 7.70
C GLN A 71 2.53 -16.67 9.16
N LEU A 72 1.99 -15.48 9.40
CA LEU A 72 1.72 -14.99 10.75
C LEU A 72 0.80 -15.95 11.54
N GLU A 73 -0.24 -16.47 10.88
CA GLU A 73 -1.19 -17.43 11.47
C GLU A 73 -0.58 -18.82 11.68
N THR A 74 0.41 -19.20 10.86
CA THR A 74 1.03 -20.54 10.88
C THR A 74 2.20 -20.63 11.87
N GLU A 75 3.01 -19.57 11.97
CA GLU A 75 4.30 -19.60 12.67
C GLU A 75 4.23 -19.03 14.11
N ASP A 76 3.05 -18.59 14.58
CA ASP A 76 2.85 -17.90 15.86
C ASP A 76 3.88 -16.78 16.11
N SER A 77 4.25 -16.09 15.03
CA SER A 77 5.18 -14.97 15.08
C SER A 77 4.42 -13.69 15.47
N PRO A 78 5.00 -12.79 16.28
CA PRO A 78 4.36 -11.52 16.62
C PRO A 78 4.22 -10.56 15.42
N GLN A 79 5.06 -10.74 14.39
CA GLN A 79 4.94 -10.03 13.11
C GLN A 79 5.67 -10.76 11.98
N VAL A 80 5.17 -10.61 10.76
CA VAL A 80 5.82 -11.09 9.53
C VAL A 80 5.89 -9.93 8.55
N GLN A 81 7.10 -9.59 8.07
CA GLN A 81 7.32 -8.48 7.14
C GLN A 81 6.62 -7.17 7.57
N GLY A 82 6.62 -6.89 8.87
CA GLY A 82 5.98 -5.71 9.46
C GLY A 82 4.45 -5.74 9.50
N ILE A 83 3.81 -6.90 9.31
CA ILE A 83 2.37 -7.13 9.50
C ILE A 83 2.17 -7.84 10.85
N LYS A 84 1.25 -7.35 11.68
CA LYS A 84 0.93 -7.87 13.02
C LYS A 84 -0.39 -8.64 13.08
N PHE A 85 -1.29 -8.39 12.13
CA PHE A 85 -2.58 -9.08 12.04
C PHE A 85 -3.17 -8.92 10.64
N ARG A 86 -4.05 -9.86 10.27
CA ARG A 86 -4.81 -9.80 9.02
C ARG A 86 -5.98 -8.82 9.16
N LEU A 87 -6.04 -7.81 8.28
CA LEU A 87 -7.25 -7.02 8.11
C LEU A 87 -8.28 -7.85 7.31
N ILE A 88 -9.38 -8.23 7.95
CA ILE A 88 -10.46 -8.99 7.30
C ILE A 88 -11.32 -8.01 6.48
N HIS A 89 -11.26 -8.11 5.15
CA HIS A 89 -12.21 -7.46 4.28
C HIS A 89 -13.46 -8.36 4.14
N SER A 90 -14.65 -7.84 4.45
CA SER A 90 -15.89 -8.51 4.08
C SER A 90 -16.04 -8.49 2.56
N ASN A 91 -16.19 -9.66 1.94
CA ASN A 91 -16.27 -9.90 0.48
C ASN A 91 -17.41 -9.20 -0.29
N SER A 92 -18.05 -8.16 0.25
CA SER A 92 -19.26 -7.54 -0.31
C SER A 92 -19.06 -6.15 -0.93
N SER A 93 -17.82 -5.64 -1.05
CA SER A 93 -17.54 -4.46 -1.88
C SER A 93 -16.06 -4.42 -2.33
N PRO A 94 -15.78 -4.42 -3.65
CA PRO A 94 -14.42 -4.29 -4.18
C PRO A 94 -14.04 -2.81 -4.11
N GLY A 95 -13.46 -2.36 -3.00
CA GLY A 95 -13.18 -0.94 -2.84
C GLY A 95 -12.02 -0.56 -1.94
N MET A 96 -11.61 -1.45 -1.03
CA MET A 96 -10.56 -1.10 -0.06
C MET A 96 -9.45 -2.13 -0.03
N PHE A 97 -8.99 -2.55 -1.21
CA PHE A 97 -7.66 -3.14 -1.28
C PHE A 97 -6.62 -2.06 -0.92
N PRO A 98 -5.54 -2.41 -0.21
CA PRO A 98 -4.38 -1.53 -0.07
C PRO A 98 -3.74 -1.15 -1.42
N SER A 99 -4.11 -1.82 -2.53
CA SER A 99 -3.76 -1.47 -3.90
C SER A 99 -4.78 -0.58 -4.64
N SER A 100 -6.02 -0.47 -4.15
CA SER A 100 -7.10 0.35 -4.76
C SER A 100 -7.39 1.63 -4.00
N VAL A 101 -6.77 1.84 -2.84
CA VAL A 101 -6.47 3.20 -2.39
C VAL A 101 -5.49 3.77 -3.40
N SER A 102 -6.01 4.42 -4.43
CA SER A 102 -5.22 5.28 -5.31
C SER A 102 -4.19 6.01 -4.45
N PRO A 103 -2.91 6.06 -4.86
CA PRO A 103 -1.90 6.88 -4.17
C PRO A 103 -2.34 8.36 -4.03
N PHE A 104 -3.38 8.75 -4.74
CA PHE A 104 -4.01 10.07 -4.73
C PHE A 104 -4.87 10.44 -3.50
N LEU A 105 -5.27 9.52 -2.62
CA LEU A 105 -6.24 9.88 -1.55
C LEU A 105 -5.83 9.54 -0.11
N SER A 106 -4.55 9.29 0.18
CA SER A 106 -4.11 9.13 1.58
C SER A 106 -2.69 9.64 1.83
N VAL A 107 -2.43 10.93 1.57
CA VAL A 107 -1.20 11.57 2.06
C VAL A 107 -1.50 12.96 2.61
N LEU A 108 -2.02 13.01 3.83
CA LEU A 108 -1.74 14.12 4.75
C LEU A 108 -1.08 13.54 6.01
N SER A 109 -0.02 12.74 5.82
CA SER A 109 0.84 12.31 6.92
C SER A 109 2.18 13.05 6.83
N HIS A 110 2.41 13.94 7.78
CA HIS A 110 3.57 14.82 7.83
C HIS A 110 4.83 14.07 8.31
N SER A 111 5.35 13.15 7.49
CA SER A 111 6.71 12.64 7.65
C SER A 111 7.43 12.72 6.30
N LEU A 112 8.30 13.73 6.17
CA LEU A 112 8.95 14.12 4.90
C LEU A 112 9.59 12.94 4.17
N THR A 113 10.20 12.01 4.90
CA THR A 113 10.88 10.84 4.33
C THR A 113 9.91 9.86 3.68
N SER A 114 8.75 9.59 4.31
CA SER A 114 7.71 8.72 3.75
C SER A 114 6.98 9.38 2.58
N ILE A 115 6.80 10.70 2.62
CA ILE A 115 6.24 11.48 1.52
C ILE A 115 7.18 11.42 0.32
N ILE A 116 8.48 11.70 0.50
CA ILE A 116 9.46 11.66 -0.58
C ILE A 116 9.52 10.25 -1.18
N HIS A 117 9.56 9.21 -0.35
CA HIS A 117 9.61 7.83 -0.83
C HIS A 117 8.31 7.42 -1.56
N SER A 118 7.14 7.80 -1.04
CA SER A 118 5.84 7.59 -1.71
C SER A 118 5.73 8.38 -3.01
N TYR A 119 6.22 9.62 -3.03
CA TYR A 119 6.28 10.48 -4.20
C TYR A 119 7.20 9.91 -5.28
N ILE A 120 8.38 9.40 -4.91
CA ILE A 120 9.32 8.72 -5.82
C ILE A 120 8.69 7.46 -6.42
N ILE A 121 8.05 6.61 -5.60
CA ILE A 121 7.34 5.41 -6.10
C ILE A 121 6.23 5.82 -7.08
N THR A 122 5.45 6.85 -6.73
CA THR A 122 4.33 7.33 -7.56
C THR A 122 4.82 7.92 -8.88
N LEU A 123 5.87 8.74 -8.86
CA LEU A 123 6.53 9.27 -10.05
C LEU A 123 7.06 8.14 -10.94
N ARG A 124 7.71 7.13 -10.37
CA ARG A 124 8.20 5.96 -11.12
C ARG A 124 7.05 5.22 -11.80
N LYS A 125 5.90 5.04 -11.12
CA LYS A 125 4.70 4.44 -11.71
C LYS A 125 4.14 5.30 -12.85
N LEU A 126 4.07 6.62 -12.67
CA LEU A 126 3.59 7.54 -13.70
C LEU A 126 4.48 7.48 -14.95
N LEU A 127 5.81 7.57 -14.76
CA LEU A 127 6.79 7.48 -15.83
C LEU A 127 6.74 6.13 -16.56
N SER A 128 6.61 5.02 -15.82
CA SER A 128 6.41 3.68 -16.39
C SER A 128 5.15 3.59 -17.24
N THR A 129 4.05 4.19 -16.78
CA THR A 129 2.77 4.20 -17.49
C THR A 129 2.86 5.05 -18.74
N CYS A 130 3.46 6.23 -18.66
CA CYS A 130 3.73 7.09 -19.81
C CYS A 130 4.62 6.37 -20.85
N ALA A 131 5.67 5.67 -20.43
CA ALA A 131 6.54 4.92 -21.33
C ALA A 131 5.82 3.74 -22.01
N LYS A 132 4.87 3.09 -21.32
CA LYS A 132 4.01 2.03 -21.91
C LYS A 132 3.01 2.60 -22.91
N LEU A 133 2.43 3.77 -22.61
CA LEU A 133 1.54 4.49 -23.51
C LEU A 133 2.27 4.95 -24.78
N ASP A 134 3.50 5.43 -24.64
CA ASP A 134 4.34 5.86 -25.75
C ASP A 134 4.71 4.69 -26.68
N ARG A 135 5.06 3.52 -26.11
CA ARG A 135 5.24 2.28 -26.90
C ARG A 135 3.97 1.82 -27.60
N GLN A 136 2.83 1.83 -26.91
CA GLN A 136 1.56 1.45 -27.55
C GLN A 136 1.20 2.36 -28.72
N PHE A 137 1.46 3.67 -28.61
CA PHE A 137 1.27 4.63 -29.70
C PHE A 137 2.25 4.39 -30.87
N SER A 138 3.51 4.07 -30.55
CA SER A 138 4.51 3.73 -31.57
C SER A 138 4.18 2.43 -32.32
N ASP A 139 3.70 1.41 -31.61
CA ASP A 139 3.36 0.11 -32.18
C ASP A 139 2.08 0.20 -33.05
N THR A 140 1.07 0.96 -32.61
CA THR A 140 -0.15 1.20 -33.43
C THR A 140 0.11 2.04 -34.68
N MET A 141 1.12 2.92 -34.67
CA MET A 141 1.54 3.66 -35.88
C MET A 141 2.35 2.79 -36.83
N ALA A 142 3.10 1.81 -36.32
CA ALA A 142 3.88 0.87 -37.13
C ALA A 142 3.00 -0.18 -37.83
N GLU A 143 1.85 -0.58 -37.25
CA GLU A 143 0.87 -1.46 -37.89
C GLU A 143 -0.04 -0.74 -38.92
N ALA A 144 -0.03 0.60 -38.94
CA ALA A 144 -0.85 1.42 -39.83
C ALA A 144 -0.16 1.85 -41.13
N LEU A 145 1.08 1.40 -41.38
CA LEU A 145 1.89 1.61 -42.60
C LEU A 145 2.10 0.29 -43.35
#